data_AF-A0A2U2SPD3-F1
#
_entry.id   AF-A0A2U2SPD3-F1
#
_cell.length_a   1.000
_cell.length_b   1.000
_cell.length_c   1.000
_cell.angle_alpha   90.00
_cell.angle_beta   90.00
_cell.angle_gamma   90.00
#
_symmetry.space_group_name_H-M   'P 1'
#
loop_
_entity.id
_entity.type
_entity.pdbx_description
1 polymer ?
#
loop_
_entity_poly.entity_id
_entity_poly.type
_entity_poly.pdbx_seq_one_letter_code
_entity_poly.pdbx_strand_id
1 'polypeptide(L)'
;MHTPQGSKSLLEYLRTVPDPRRRQGRRYPLAGLLAFLILAALHGKNSLHGMWRWAQVHQRPLLRPLDLWATGRLPTLTTLWNLLQRLDVRALERAVHAWMDDWGMEEAWHRERKSPWKIEDTELPALQTITAIAQQVEWVIRQRGIEGNTLTAALRVLTEPLPESQSER
;
A
#
# COMPACT_ATOMS: atom_id res chain seq x y z
N MET A 1 -19.37 -17.16 2.39
CA MET A 1 -19.72 -15.73 2.42
C MET A 1 -18.99 -15.13 3.60
N HIS A 2 -17.83 -14.50 3.36
CA HIS A 2 -17.19 -13.68 4.38
C HIS A 2 -18.00 -12.38 4.41
N THR A 3 -18.64 -12.07 5.54
CA THR A 3 -19.25 -10.74 5.68
C THR A 3 -18.10 -9.74 5.71
N PRO A 4 -18.20 -8.55 5.10
CA PRO A 4 -17.17 -7.53 5.26
C PRO A 4 -17.23 -6.95 6.67
N GLN A 5 -16.14 -7.03 7.44
CA GLN A 5 -16.03 -6.44 8.79
C GLN A 5 -15.22 -5.14 8.80
N GLY A 6 -14.35 -4.92 7.81
CA GLY A 6 -13.37 -3.84 7.84
C GLY A 6 -12.43 -3.94 9.04
N SER A 7 -12.16 -5.17 9.49
CA SER A 7 -11.56 -5.45 10.80
C SER A 7 -10.08 -5.07 10.92
N LYS A 8 -9.38 -4.94 9.79
CA LYS A 8 -7.94 -4.67 9.73
C LYS A 8 -7.59 -3.59 8.73
N SER A 9 -6.47 -2.93 8.99
CA SER A 9 -5.84 -1.93 8.12
C SER A 9 -5.11 -2.57 6.93
N LEU A 10 -4.90 -1.81 5.84
CA LEU A 10 -4.11 -2.31 4.71
C LEU A 10 -2.67 -2.67 5.13
N LEU A 11 -2.06 -1.93 6.07
CA LEU A 11 -0.72 -2.25 6.57
C LEU A 11 -0.67 -3.63 7.25
N GLU A 12 -1.72 -4.07 7.93
CA GLU A 12 -1.81 -5.42 8.50
C GLU A 12 -1.87 -6.50 7.43
N TYR A 13 -2.62 -6.29 6.34
CA TYR A 13 -2.61 -7.21 5.21
C TYR A 13 -1.25 -7.23 4.51
N LEU A 14 -0.58 -6.08 4.35
CA LEU A 14 0.77 -6.01 3.78
C LEU A 14 1.82 -6.75 4.63
N ARG A 15 1.62 -6.92 5.94
CA ARG A 15 2.50 -7.73 6.80
C ARG A 15 2.44 -9.22 6.47
N THR A 16 1.41 -9.70 5.78
CA THR A 16 1.28 -11.10 5.34
C THR A 16 2.15 -11.42 4.12
N VAL A 17 2.66 -10.40 3.42
CA VAL A 17 3.51 -10.59 2.24
C VAL A 17 4.88 -11.16 2.66
N PRO A 18 5.34 -12.28 2.07
CA PRO A 18 6.63 -12.85 2.40
C PRO A 18 7.78 -11.89 2.10
N ASP A 19 8.68 -11.70 3.06
CA ASP A 19 9.87 -10.85 2.88
C ASP A 19 11.01 -11.61 2.19
N PRO A 20 11.33 -11.29 0.91
CA PRO A 20 12.34 -12.00 0.13
C PRO A 20 13.78 -11.69 0.57
N ARG A 21 13.95 -10.73 1.48
CA ARG A 21 15.26 -10.34 2.02
C ARG A 21 15.70 -11.30 3.11
N ARG A 22 17.01 -11.55 3.15
CA ARG A 22 17.65 -12.31 4.24
C ARG A 22 17.42 -11.61 5.58
N ARG A 23 17.41 -12.36 6.68
CA ARG A 23 17.15 -11.84 8.05
C ARG A 23 18.01 -10.61 8.40
N GLN A 24 19.27 -10.61 8.01
CA GLN A 24 20.22 -9.49 8.22
C GLN A 24 19.84 -8.21 7.44
N GLY A 25 19.11 -8.35 6.33
CA GLY A 25 18.65 -7.24 5.48
C GLY A 25 17.27 -6.69 5.84
N ARG A 26 16.61 -7.22 6.88
CA ARG A 26 15.28 -6.80 7.33
C ARG A 26 15.33 -5.65 8.34
N ARG A 27 16.18 -4.66 8.06
CA ARG A 27 16.31 -3.45 8.89
C ARG A 27 15.02 -2.60 8.86
N TYR A 28 14.26 -2.72 7.78
CA TYR A 28 13.02 -2.00 7.54
C TYR A 28 11.88 -3.01 7.41
N PRO A 29 10.74 -2.86 8.12
CA PRO A 29 9.60 -3.74 7.91
C PRO A 29 9.10 -3.65 6.46
N LEU A 30 8.87 -4.80 5.82
CA LEU A 30 8.43 -4.84 4.43
C LEU A 30 7.12 -4.06 4.22
N ALA A 31 6.15 -4.25 5.11
CA ALA A 31 4.86 -3.58 5.05
C ALA A 31 5.02 -2.04 5.01
N GLY A 32 5.91 -1.49 5.83
CA GLY A 32 6.19 -0.05 5.82
C GLY A 32 6.86 0.43 4.52
N LEU A 33 7.74 -0.40 3.94
CA LEU A 33 8.34 -0.10 2.63
C LEU A 33 7.31 -0.08 1.51
N LEU A 34 6.43 -1.08 1.46
CA LEU A 34 5.36 -1.15 0.47
C LEU A 34 4.36 -0.01 0.64
N ALA A 35 3.98 0.29 1.88
CA ALA A 35 3.02 1.35 2.20
C ALA A 35 3.50 2.72 1.72
N PHE A 36 4.76 3.10 1.93
CA PHE A 36 5.21 4.41 1.44
C PHE A 36 5.32 4.46 -0.09
N LEU A 37 5.63 3.34 -0.75
CA LEU A 37 5.65 3.27 -2.21
C LEU A 37 4.23 3.45 -2.78
N ILE A 38 3.22 2.84 -2.15
CA ILE A 38 1.80 3.03 -2.46
C ILE A 38 1.40 4.49 -2.23
N LEU A 39 1.79 5.10 -1.10
CA LEU A 39 1.55 6.52 -0.85
C LEU A 39 2.16 7.42 -1.91
N ALA A 40 3.41 7.16 -2.28
CA ALA A 40 4.05 7.95 -3.31
C ALA A 40 3.34 7.81 -4.66
N ALA A 41 2.85 6.61 -4.99
CA ALA A 41 2.03 6.36 -6.17
C ALA A 41 0.69 7.11 -6.13
N LEU A 42 0.01 7.17 -4.98
CA LEU A 42 -1.19 8.00 -4.77
C LEU A 42 -0.91 9.48 -5.02
N HIS A 43 0.31 9.95 -4.73
CA HIS A 43 0.78 11.29 -5.05
C HIS A 43 1.35 11.43 -6.47
N GLY A 44 0.92 10.56 -7.39
CA GLY A 44 1.21 10.62 -8.82
C GLY A 44 2.63 10.24 -9.20
N LYS A 45 3.36 9.48 -8.36
CA LYS A 45 4.71 9.00 -8.70
C LYS A 45 4.63 7.60 -9.29
N ASN A 46 5.09 7.44 -10.53
CA ASN A 46 5.05 6.18 -11.27
C ASN A 46 6.45 5.58 -11.54
N SER A 47 7.51 6.20 -11.02
CA SER A 47 8.89 5.70 -11.11
C SER A 47 9.46 5.47 -9.71
N LEU A 48 10.31 4.46 -9.56
CA LEU A 48 10.92 4.15 -8.26
C LEU A 48 11.71 5.35 -7.70
N HIS A 49 12.48 6.04 -8.55
CA HIS A 49 13.20 7.24 -8.16
C HIS A 49 12.26 8.36 -7.71
N GLY A 50 11.15 8.58 -8.43
CA GLY A 50 10.13 9.56 -8.06
C GLY A 50 9.47 9.22 -6.71
N MET A 51 9.15 7.94 -6.49
CA MET A 51 8.57 7.47 -5.24
C MET A 51 9.53 7.65 -4.07
N TRP A 52 10.79 7.25 -4.24
CA TRP A 52 11.84 7.43 -3.25
C TRP A 52 12.05 8.92 -2.91
N ARG A 53 12.17 9.79 -3.92
CA ARG A 53 12.35 11.23 -3.72
C ARG A 53 11.17 11.86 -2.99
N TRP A 54 9.94 11.49 -3.36
CA TRP A 54 8.75 11.95 -2.66
C TRP A 54 8.78 11.54 -1.18
N ALA A 55 9.15 10.28 -0.90
CA ALA A 55 9.22 9.77 0.46
C ALA A 55 10.32 10.48 1.29
N GLN A 56 11.46 10.83 0.68
CA GLN A 56 12.50 11.64 1.34
C GLN A 56 11.97 13.01 1.78
N VAL A 57 11.22 13.70 0.91
CA VAL A 57 10.59 14.99 1.24
C VAL A 57 9.57 14.85 2.36
N HIS A 58 8.82 13.74 2.37
CA HIS A 58 7.75 13.48 3.35
C HIS A 58 8.20 12.53 4.46
N GLN A 59 9.50 12.40 4.76
CA GLN A 59 9.99 11.35 5.64
C GLN A 59 9.36 11.43 7.04
N ARG A 60 9.32 12.61 7.64
CA ARG A 60 8.84 12.80 9.03
C ARG A 60 7.43 12.25 9.28
N PRO A 61 6.39 12.62 8.50
CA PRO A 61 5.05 12.08 8.70
C PRO A 61 4.93 10.58 8.39
N LEU A 62 5.88 9.97 7.66
CA LEU A 62 5.82 8.55 7.27
C LEU A 62 6.46 7.61 8.30
N LEU A 63 7.50 8.07 9.02
CA LEU A 63 8.33 7.15 9.82
C LEU A 63 7.55 6.41 10.91
N ARG A 64 6.73 7.12 11.69
CA ARG A 64 6.00 6.51 12.81
C ARG A 64 4.80 5.67 12.34
N PRO A 65 3.90 6.17 11.47
CA PRO A 65 2.73 5.40 11.05
C PRO A 65 3.08 4.11 10.29
N LEU A 66 4.21 4.11 9.56
CA LEU A 66 4.64 2.97 8.75
C LEU A 66 5.66 2.07 9.46
N ASP A 67 5.89 2.28 10.75
CA ASP A 67 6.85 1.51 11.56
C ASP A 67 8.31 1.57 11.04
N LEU A 68 8.68 2.67 10.37
CA LEU A 68 10.02 2.91 9.82
C LEU A 68 10.91 3.73 10.79
N TRP A 69 10.41 4.08 11.97
CA TRP A 69 11.07 4.98 12.93
C TRP A 69 12.35 4.40 13.54
N ALA A 70 12.47 3.07 13.67
CA ALA A 70 13.62 2.41 14.29
C ALA A 70 14.97 2.72 13.61
N THR A 71 14.96 3.07 12.32
CA THR A 71 16.17 3.47 11.58
C THR A 71 16.35 4.98 11.49
N GLY A 72 15.30 5.77 11.77
CA GLY A 72 15.26 7.22 11.62
C GLY A 72 15.44 7.76 10.20
N ARG A 73 15.61 6.88 9.21
CA ARG A 73 15.95 7.23 7.82
C ARG A 73 15.39 6.20 6.85
N LEU A 74 14.86 6.64 5.72
CA LEU A 74 14.42 5.76 4.63
C LEU A 74 15.59 4.98 3.99
N PRO A 75 15.31 3.82 3.38
CA PRO A 75 16.34 3.07 2.67
C PRO A 75 16.86 3.82 1.43
N THR A 76 18.01 3.36 0.93
CA THR A 76 18.57 3.84 -0.34
C THR A 76 17.73 3.37 -1.52
N LEU A 77 17.81 4.09 -2.64
CA LEU A 77 17.13 3.70 -3.88
C LEU A 77 17.51 2.27 -4.32
N THR A 78 18.80 1.91 -4.23
CA THR A 78 19.30 0.57 -4.55
C THR A 78 18.69 -0.51 -3.66
N THR A 79 18.43 -0.21 -2.38
CA THR A 79 17.78 -1.16 -1.47
C THR A 79 16.34 -1.44 -1.91
N LEU A 80 15.62 -0.41 -2.35
CA LEU A 80 14.25 -0.55 -2.86
C LEU A 80 14.23 -1.30 -4.19
N TRP A 81 15.17 -0.98 -5.09
CA TRP A 81 15.31 -1.69 -6.35
C TRP A 81 15.51 -3.19 -6.14
N ASN A 82 16.48 -3.56 -5.29
CA ASN A 82 16.76 -4.96 -4.97
C ASN A 82 15.59 -5.67 -4.28
N LEU A 83 14.79 -4.94 -3.50
CA LEU A 83 13.56 -5.47 -2.91
C LEU A 83 12.53 -5.78 -4.00
N LEU A 84 12.22 -4.81 -4.87
CA LEU A 84 11.18 -4.95 -5.90
C LEU A 84 11.53 -6.04 -6.92
N GLN A 85 12.80 -6.23 -7.25
CA GLN A 85 13.27 -7.31 -8.12
C GLN A 85 12.99 -8.72 -7.58
N ARG A 86 12.76 -8.86 -6.26
CA ARG A 86 12.61 -10.16 -5.59
C ARG A 86 11.24 -10.31 -4.94
N LEU A 87 10.38 -9.31 -5.04
CA LEU A 87 9.08 -9.29 -4.38
C LEU A 87 8.15 -10.31 -5.03
N ASP A 88 7.48 -11.11 -4.21
CA ASP A 88 6.38 -11.96 -4.68
C ASP A 88 5.17 -11.07 -4.98
N VAL A 89 5.03 -10.70 -6.24
CA VAL A 89 3.93 -9.87 -6.76
C VAL A 89 2.58 -10.53 -6.51
N ARG A 90 2.49 -11.86 -6.63
CA ARG A 90 1.23 -12.58 -6.42
C ARG A 90 0.83 -12.56 -4.95
N ALA A 91 1.78 -12.65 -4.03
CA ALA A 91 1.49 -12.50 -2.60
C ALA A 91 1.03 -11.09 -2.25
N LEU A 92 1.64 -10.06 -2.85
CA LEU A 92 1.19 -8.69 -2.68
C LEU A 92 -0.24 -8.49 -3.20
N GLU A 93 -0.55 -8.98 -4.40
CA GLU A 93 -1.90 -8.94 -4.97
C GLU A 93 -2.91 -9.61 -4.03
N ARG A 94 -2.64 -10.85 -3.59
CA ARG A 94 -3.52 -11.58 -2.66
C ARG A 94 -3.78 -10.81 -1.36
N ALA A 95 -2.75 -10.16 -0.81
CA ALA A 95 -2.89 -9.36 0.41
C ALA A 95 -3.84 -8.17 0.21
N VAL A 96 -3.73 -7.47 -0.93
CA VAL A 96 -4.61 -6.33 -1.24
C VAL A 96 -6.03 -6.78 -1.57
N HIS A 97 -6.19 -7.89 -2.28
CA HIS A 97 -7.51 -8.49 -2.52
C HIS A 97 -8.22 -8.86 -1.22
N ALA A 98 -7.52 -9.54 -0.30
CA ALA A 98 -8.09 -9.89 1.00
C ALA A 98 -8.49 -8.65 1.82
N TRP A 99 -7.70 -7.57 1.74
CA TRP A 99 -8.07 -6.30 2.35
C TRP A 99 -9.34 -5.70 1.73
N MET A 100 -9.44 -5.68 0.40
CA MET A 100 -10.63 -5.17 -0.30
C MET A 100 -11.89 -6.01 -0.01
N ASP A 101 -11.75 -7.33 0.10
CA ASP A 101 -12.84 -8.24 0.47
C ASP A 101 -13.31 -8.00 1.91
N ASP A 102 -12.40 -7.90 2.89
CA ASP A 102 -12.71 -7.57 4.29
C ASP A 102 -13.40 -6.20 4.40
N TRP A 103 -13.02 -5.24 3.55
CA TRP A 103 -13.67 -3.92 3.48
C TRP A 103 -14.96 -3.92 2.63
N GLY A 104 -15.37 -5.03 2.02
CA GLY A 104 -16.58 -5.13 1.19
C GLY A 104 -16.51 -4.35 -0.12
N MET A 105 -15.30 -4.12 -0.60
CA MET A 105 -14.97 -3.27 -1.75
C MET A 105 -14.66 -4.09 -3.01
N GLU A 106 -14.37 -5.38 -2.88
CA GLU A 106 -13.93 -6.22 -4.00
C GLU A 106 -14.99 -6.31 -5.12
N GLU A 107 -16.23 -6.65 -4.78
CA GLU A 107 -17.31 -6.77 -5.78
C GLU A 107 -17.62 -5.43 -6.47
N ALA A 108 -17.62 -4.34 -5.71
CA ALA A 108 -17.88 -3.00 -6.23
C ALA A 108 -16.76 -2.52 -7.16
N TRP A 109 -15.49 -2.80 -6.81
CA TRP A 109 -14.34 -2.53 -7.67
C TRP A 109 -14.44 -3.29 -9.01
N HIS A 110 -14.76 -4.58 -8.98
CA HIS A 110 -14.91 -5.39 -10.20
C HIS A 110 -16.08 -4.95 -11.09
N ARG A 111 -17.15 -4.41 -10.50
CA ARG A 111 -18.30 -3.89 -11.23
C ARG A 111 -17.99 -2.55 -11.91
N GLU A 112 -17.33 -1.65 -11.20
CA GLU A 112 -17.08 -0.28 -11.69
C GLU A 112 -15.85 -0.21 -12.61
N ARG A 113 -14.87 -1.10 -12.46
CA ARG A 113 -13.64 -1.10 -13.26
C ARG A 113 -13.32 -2.51 -13.76
N LYS A 114 -13.00 -2.62 -15.06
CA LYS A 114 -12.33 -3.82 -15.58
C LYS A 114 -11.02 -3.99 -14.83
N SER A 115 -10.88 -5.09 -14.11
CA SER A 115 -9.71 -5.39 -13.29
C SER A 115 -8.42 -5.27 -14.13
N PRO A 116 -7.51 -4.33 -13.82
CA PRO A 116 -6.34 -4.06 -14.65
C PRO A 116 -5.19 -5.04 -14.42
N TRP A 117 -5.39 -6.16 -13.70
CA TRP A 117 -4.35 -7.15 -13.34
C TRP A 117 -3.81 -7.99 -14.52
N LYS A 118 -3.73 -7.41 -15.71
CA LYS A 118 -2.92 -7.97 -16.79
C LYS A 118 -1.49 -7.51 -16.55
N ILE A 119 -0.69 -8.35 -15.91
CA ILE A 119 0.76 -8.15 -15.82
C ILE A 119 1.28 -8.24 -17.26
N GLU A 120 1.62 -7.10 -17.84
CA GLU A 120 2.39 -7.06 -19.07
C GLU A 120 3.83 -7.48 -18.75
N ASP A 121 4.49 -8.13 -19.70
CA ASP A 121 5.90 -8.50 -19.57
C ASP A 121 6.73 -7.22 -19.46
N THR A 122 7.11 -6.86 -18.23
CA THR A 122 7.76 -5.59 -17.89
C THR A 122 9.04 -5.86 -17.13
N GLU A 123 10.00 -4.94 -17.26
CA GLU A 123 11.28 -5.02 -16.56
C GLU A 123 11.16 -4.94 -15.03
N LEU A 124 10.05 -4.42 -14.47
CA LEU A 124 9.83 -4.35 -13.02
C LEU A 124 8.34 -4.52 -12.62
N PRO A 125 7.82 -5.77 -12.63
CA PRO A 125 6.40 -6.05 -12.39
C PRO A 125 5.88 -5.50 -11.05
N ALA A 126 6.70 -5.59 -10.00
CA ALA A 126 6.35 -5.11 -8.67
C ALA A 126 6.03 -3.59 -8.62
N LEU A 127 6.72 -2.77 -9.42
CA LEU A 127 6.46 -1.32 -9.45
C LEU A 127 5.11 -1.00 -10.11
N GLN A 128 4.77 -1.72 -11.18
CA GLN A 128 3.46 -1.59 -11.83
C GLN A 128 2.35 -2.04 -10.90
N THR A 129 2.53 -3.18 -10.22
CA THR A 129 1.58 -3.68 -9.21
C THR A 129 1.35 -2.64 -8.11
N ILE A 130 2.40 -2.01 -7.58
CA ILE A 130 2.27 -0.93 -6.59
C ILE A 130 1.44 0.24 -7.14
N THR A 131 1.69 0.64 -8.39
CA THR A 131 0.95 1.74 -9.03
C THR A 131 -0.53 1.37 -9.26
N ALA A 132 -0.83 0.11 -9.55
CA ALA A 132 -2.21 -0.38 -9.65
C ALA A 132 -2.91 -0.43 -8.28
N ILE A 133 -2.21 -0.88 -7.24
CA ILE A 133 -2.73 -0.88 -5.85
C ILE A 133 -3.05 0.55 -5.40
N ALA A 134 -2.21 1.52 -5.73
CA ALA A 134 -2.49 2.91 -5.41
C ALA A 134 -3.82 3.39 -6.00
N GLN A 135 -4.16 3.00 -7.24
CA GLN A 135 -5.45 3.35 -7.84
C GLN A 135 -6.63 2.70 -7.10
N GLN A 136 -6.45 1.49 -6.57
CA GLN A 136 -7.46 0.82 -5.73
C GLN A 136 -7.65 1.55 -4.41
N VAL A 137 -6.54 1.90 -3.74
CA VAL A 137 -6.57 2.64 -2.48
C VAL A 137 -7.23 4.01 -2.69
N GLU A 138 -6.92 4.72 -3.77
CA GLU A 138 -7.56 5.99 -4.11
C GLU A 138 -9.08 5.83 -4.30
N TRP A 139 -9.50 4.77 -4.99
CA TRP A 139 -10.92 4.48 -5.18
C TRP A 139 -11.62 4.17 -3.86
N VAL A 140 -11.00 3.38 -2.97
CA VAL A 140 -11.55 3.11 -1.63
C VAL A 140 -11.68 4.41 -0.83
N ILE A 141 -10.67 5.28 -0.85
CA ILE A 141 -10.73 6.60 -0.19
C ILE A 141 -11.91 7.42 -0.70
N ARG A 142 -12.10 7.48 -2.03
CA ARG A 142 -13.20 8.23 -2.67
C ARG A 142 -14.57 7.66 -2.30
N GLN A 143 -14.75 6.34 -2.40
CA GLN A 143 -16.02 5.69 -2.10
C GLN A 143 -16.41 5.77 -0.63
N ARG A 144 -15.42 5.74 0.27
CA ARG A 144 -15.65 5.83 1.72
C ARG A 144 -15.76 7.27 2.22
N GLY A 145 -15.50 8.28 1.38
CA GLY A 145 -15.56 9.69 1.76
C GLY A 145 -14.59 10.05 2.89
N ILE A 146 -13.41 9.42 2.93
CA ILE A 146 -12.46 9.61 4.04
C ILE A 146 -11.94 11.04 4.01
N GLU A 147 -12.29 11.80 5.05
CA GLU A 147 -11.93 13.22 5.17
C GLU A 147 -10.43 13.43 5.41
N GLY A 148 -9.93 14.55 4.88
CA GLY A 148 -8.55 15.01 5.03
C GLY A 148 -7.88 15.29 3.69
N ASN A 149 -6.67 15.85 3.73
CA ASN A 149 -5.84 15.92 2.52
C ASN A 149 -5.43 14.50 2.06
N THR A 150 -5.02 14.36 0.81
CA THR A 150 -4.69 13.06 0.19
C THR A 150 -3.75 12.21 1.04
N LEU A 151 -2.73 12.81 1.68
CA LEU A 151 -1.78 12.10 2.53
C LEU A 151 -2.43 11.59 3.82
N THR A 152 -3.26 12.42 4.45
CA THR A 152 -3.93 12.08 5.72
C THR A 152 -4.97 10.98 5.51
N ALA A 153 -5.81 11.12 4.48
CA ALA A 153 -6.80 10.11 4.13
C ALA A 153 -6.15 8.77 3.75
N ALA A 154 -5.05 8.82 3.00
CA ALA A 154 -4.30 7.62 2.63
C ALA A 154 -3.59 6.97 3.82
N LEU A 155 -3.03 7.75 4.74
CA LEU A 155 -2.47 7.21 5.98
C LEU A 155 -3.52 6.51 6.82
N ARG A 156 -4.74 7.07 6.94
CA ARG A 156 -5.85 6.40 7.66
C ARG A 156 -6.17 5.03 7.07
N VAL A 157 -6.39 4.95 5.75
CA VAL A 157 -6.63 3.65 5.08
C VAL A 157 -5.49 2.66 5.30
N LEU A 158 -4.25 3.16 5.32
CA LEU A 158 -3.09 2.31 5.53
C LEU A 158 -2.97 1.81 6.96
N THR A 159 -3.24 2.65 7.96
CA THR A 159 -2.86 2.34 9.35
C THR A 159 -4.03 2.02 10.27
N GLU A 160 -5.25 2.30 9.85
CA GLU A 160 -6.45 2.12 10.66
C GLU A 160 -7.38 1.08 9.99
N PRO A 161 -8.09 0.26 10.79
CA PRO A 161 -9.21 -0.53 10.28
C PRO A 161 -10.29 0.40 9.71
N LEU A 162 -11.29 -0.18 9.03
CA LEU A 162 -12.40 0.61 8.50
C LEU A 162 -12.98 1.46 9.65
N PRO A 163 -13.06 2.79 9.50
CA PRO A 163 -13.71 3.60 10.52
C PRO A 163 -15.14 3.05 10.67
N GLU A 164 -15.51 2.68 11.89
CA GLU A 164 -16.92 2.43 12.21
C GLU A 164 -17.68 3.62 11.66
N SER A 165 -18.64 3.35 10.76
CA SER A 165 -19.46 4.39 10.18
C SER A 165 -19.99 5.18 11.37
N GLN A 166 -19.57 6.44 11.52
CA GLN A 166 -20.09 7.31 12.56
C GLN A 166 -21.56 7.49 12.22
N SER A 167 -22.37 6.57 12.75
CA SER A 167 -23.81 6.56 12.63
C SER A 167 -24.28 7.79 13.39
N GLU A 168 -24.80 8.74 12.62
CA GLU A 168 -25.74 9.79 13.00
C GLU A 168 -25.58 10.43 14.39
N ARG A 169 -25.23 11.71 14.39
CA ARG A 169 -25.91 12.69 15.23
C ARG A 169 -26.35 13.88 14.40
#